data_AF-A0A821LSJ5-F1
#
_entry.id   AF-A0A821LSJ5-F1
#
_cell.length_a   1.000
_cell.length_b   1.000
_cell.length_c   1.000
_cell.angle_alpha   90.00
_cell.angle_beta   90.00
_cell.angle_gamma   90.00
#
_symmetry.space_group_name_H-M   'P 1'
#
loop_
_entity.id
_entity.type
_entity.pdbx_description
1 polymer ?
#
loop_
_entity_poly.entity_id
_entity_poly.type
_entity_poly.pdbx_seq_one_letter_code
_entity_poly.pdbx_strand_id
1 'polypeptide(L)'
;MTREKFPEKIPFRLTRMLCKAMEVTGIDGTFRMTCEYVMDVLRKNRDSLMAVLEASVHDPLLSWRLLKNNNNEQSATLSITSNRLPEPDQQQQHYQSHLSTINEEDNDHESTVSDKMQQQHVQEPDQKIRAVEIMNRVREKLTGNDFHREQPVDIPTQVELLIQQATCHENLCQLYIGWCPFW
;
A
#
# COMPACT_ATOMS: atom_id res chain seq x y z
N MET A 1 1.19 3.64 -3.16
CA MET A 1 0.43 2.43 -3.54
C MET A 1 1.44 1.34 -3.91
N THR A 2 2.16 0.81 -2.94
CA THR A 2 3.38 0.02 -3.17
C THR A 2 3.29 -1.38 -2.58
N ARG A 3 2.07 -1.91 -2.38
CA ARG A 3 1.91 -3.30 -1.97
C ARG A 3 2.16 -4.21 -3.17
N GLU A 4 2.95 -5.26 -2.99
CA GLU A 4 3.30 -6.20 -4.07
C GLU A 4 2.09 -6.99 -4.56
N LYS A 5 1.26 -7.48 -3.63
CA LYS A 5 0.06 -8.28 -3.94
C LYS A 5 -1.19 -7.41 -4.01
N PHE A 6 -1.98 -7.51 -5.08
CA PHE A 6 -3.21 -6.73 -5.28
C PHE A 6 -3.06 -5.23 -4.96
N PRO A 7 -2.18 -4.50 -5.68
CA PRO A 7 -2.02 -3.07 -5.48
C PRO A 7 -3.32 -2.32 -5.81
N GLU A 8 -3.74 -1.42 -4.93
CA GLU A 8 -4.90 -0.56 -5.21
C GLU A 8 -4.58 0.43 -6.33
N LYS A 9 -5.42 0.45 -7.38
CA LYS A 9 -5.26 1.29 -8.59
C LYS A 9 -6.28 2.43 -8.70
N ILE A 10 -7.15 2.57 -7.70
CA ILE A 10 -8.21 3.58 -7.65
C ILE A 10 -7.87 4.69 -6.64
N PRO A 11 -8.35 5.93 -6.84
CA PRO A 11 -8.12 7.02 -5.89
C PRO A 11 -9.02 6.94 -4.65
N PHE A 12 -10.24 6.42 -4.79
CA PHE A 12 -11.21 6.22 -3.71
C PHE A 12 -12.27 5.19 -4.14
N ARG A 13 -13.06 4.71 -3.17
CA ARG A 13 -14.13 3.75 -3.40
C ARG A 13 -15.35 4.46 -4.00
N LEU A 14 -15.64 4.17 -5.27
CA LEU A 14 -16.86 4.61 -5.95
C LEU A 14 -17.38 3.47 -6.84
N THR A 15 -17.88 2.40 -6.20
CA THR A 15 -18.39 1.22 -6.91
C THR A 15 -19.80 1.44 -7.42
N ARG A 16 -20.28 0.53 -8.26
CA ARG A 16 -21.61 0.60 -8.88
C ARG A 16 -22.74 0.70 -7.85
N MET A 17 -22.66 -0.05 -6.74
CA MET A 17 -23.65 0.05 -5.66
C MET A 17 -23.69 1.44 -5.03
N LEU A 18 -22.53 2.06 -4.79
CA LEU A 18 -22.48 3.43 -4.26
C LEU A 18 -23.03 4.44 -5.27
N CYS A 19 -22.67 4.33 -6.55
CA CYS A 19 -23.20 5.21 -7.60
C CYS A 19 -24.72 5.10 -7.72
N LYS A 20 -25.27 3.88 -7.61
CA LYS A 20 -26.73 3.63 -7.68
C LYS A 20 -27.49 4.07 -6.43
N ALA A 21 -26.81 4.18 -5.29
CA ALA A 21 -27.41 4.62 -4.02
C ALA A 21 -27.52 6.14 -3.90
N MET A 22 -26.93 6.88 -4.85
CA MET A 22 -27.05 8.34 -4.91
C MET A 22 -28.42 8.77 -5.46
N GLU A 23 -28.55 10.06 -5.78
CA GLU A 23 -29.73 10.64 -6.40
C GLU A 23 -30.03 10.08 -7.80
N VAL A 24 -31.17 10.46 -8.38
CA VAL A 24 -31.64 9.95 -9.68
C VAL A 24 -30.70 10.26 -10.85
N THR A 25 -29.89 11.32 -10.73
CA THR A 25 -28.81 11.72 -11.65
C THR A 25 -27.50 10.95 -11.41
N GLY A 26 -27.47 10.07 -10.40
CA GLY A 26 -26.30 9.28 -10.03
C GLY A 26 -25.20 10.15 -9.43
N ILE A 27 -24.01 10.09 -10.03
CA ILE A 27 -22.82 10.83 -9.60
C ILE A 27 -22.76 12.25 -10.18
N ASP A 28 -23.51 12.53 -11.27
CA ASP A 28 -23.45 13.77 -12.06
C ASP A 28 -24.32 14.91 -11.54
N GLY A 29 -24.53 14.97 -10.22
CA GLY A 29 -25.18 16.12 -9.58
C GLY A 29 -24.53 16.43 -8.24
N THR A 30 -25.26 16.23 -7.15
CA THR A 30 -24.83 16.61 -5.80
C THR A 30 -23.45 16.07 -5.45
N PHE A 31 -23.16 14.81 -5.82
CA PHE A 31 -21.84 14.21 -5.58
C PHE A 31 -20.72 14.95 -6.30
N ARG A 32 -20.78 15.08 -7.64
CA ARG A 32 -19.78 15.78 -8.44
C ARG A 32 -19.60 17.23 -8.00
N MET A 33 -20.70 17.97 -7.82
CA MET A 33 -20.66 19.35 -7.36
C MET A 33 -19.95 19.47 -6.01
N THR A 34 -20.27 18.57 -5.07
CA THR A 34 -19.60 18.54 -3.76
C THR A 34 -18.11 18.23 -3.91
N CYS A 35 -17.73 17.29 -4.77
CA CYS A 35 -16.33 16.99 -5.04
C CYS A 35 -15.57 18.20 -5.61
N GLU A 36 -16.18 18.96 -6.53
CA GLU A 36 -15.59 20.19 -7.07
C GLU A 36 -15.42 21.27 -5.99
N TYR A 37 -16.44 21.50 -5.15
CA TYR A 37 -16.33 22.44 -4.03
C TYR A 37 -15.26 22.03 -3.01
N VAL A 38 -15.22 20.76 -2.63
CA VAL A 38 -14.21 20.25 -1.69
C VAL A 38 -12.82 20.38 -2.31
N MET A 39 -12.65 20.02 -3.58
CA MET A 39 -11.37 20.15 -4.27
C MET A 39 -10.92 21.62 -4.35
N ASP A 40 -11.83 22.54 -4.63
CA ASP A 40 -11.55 23.99 -4.63
C ASP A 40 -11.06 24.47 -3.25
N VAL A 41 -11.75 24.09 -2.17
CA VAL A 41 -11.34 24.42 -0.79
C VAL A 41 -9.97 23.85 -0.45
N LEU A 42 -9.69 22.59 -0.85
CA LEU A 42 -8.41 21.93 -0.62
C LEU A 42 -7.27 22.62 -1.39
N ARG A 43 -7.48 22.96 -2.67
CA ARG A 43 -6.47 23.63 -3.49
C ARG A 43 -6.22 25.07 -3.03
N LYS A 44 -7.27 25.81 -2.64
CA LYS A 44 -7.16 27.17 -2.10
C LYS A 44 -6.35 27.23 -0.80
N ASN A 45 -6.51 26.23 0.07
CA ASN A 45 -5.83 26.15 1.37
C ASN A 45 -4.66 25.15 1.38
N ARG A 46 -4.02 24.93 0.24
CA ARG A 46 -2.97 23.92 0.09
C ARG A 46 -1.79 24.15 1.05
N ASP A 47 -1.41 25.40 1.30
CA ASP A 47 -0.24 25.72 2.12
C ASP A 47 -0.48 25.34 3.59
N SER A 48 -1.70 25.57 4.09
CA SER A 48 -2.11 25.13 5.43
C SER A 48 -2.11 23.60 5.56
N LEU A 49 -2.60 22.88 4.54
CA LEU A 49 -2.57 21.41 4.53
C LEU A 49 -1.15 20.87 4.46
N MET A 50 -0.30 21.47 3.63
CA MET A 50 1.11 21.10 3.52
C MET A 50 1.84 21.31 4.84
N ALA A 51 1.62 22.43 5.54
CA ALA A 51 2.25 22.69 6.83
C ALA A 51 1.89 21.62 7.89
N VAL A 52 0.61 21.22 7.97
CA VAL A 52 0.18 20.16 8.89
C VAL A 52 0.78 18.81 8.50
N LEU A 53 0.83 18.48 7.21
CA LEU A 53 1.39 17.22 6.73
C LEU A 53 2.91 17.15 6.92
N GLU A 54 3.64 18.24 6.65
CA GLU A 54 5.08 18.33 6.90
C GLU A 54 5.38 18.09 8.39
N ALA A 55 4.63 18.74 9.29
CA ALA A 55 4.77 18.49 10.72
C ALA A 55 4.49 17.02 11.09
N SER A 56 3.47 16.39 10.49
CA SER A 56 3.13 14.99 10.77
C SER A 56 4.17 13.98 10.27
N VAL A 57 4.82 14.28 9.14
CA VAL A 57 5.85 13.40 8.55
C VAL A 57 7.18 13.50 9.30
N HIS A 58 7.44 14.65 9.90
CA HIS A 58 8.61 14.86 10.76
C HIS A 58 8.43 14.35 12.19
N ASP A 59 7.24 13.84 12.56
CA ASP A 59 7.01 13.20 13.86
C ASP A 59 7.72 11.83 13.92
N PRO A 60 8.73 11.64 14.79
CA PRO A 60 9.47 10.38 14.90
C PRO A 60 8.60 9.18 15.29
N LEU A 61 7.43 9.39 15.91
CA LEU A 61 6.49 8.33 16.26
C LEU A 61 5.58 7.89 15.11
N LEU A 62 5.51 8.65 14.01
CA LEU A 62 4.69 8.32 12.85
C LEU A 62 5.52 7.67 11.71
N SER A 63 6.83 7.93 11.68
CA SER A 63 7.77 7.48 10.65
C SER A 63 7.86 5.96 10.48
N TRP A 64 7.61 5.17 11.53
CA TRP A 64 7.71 3.69 11.49
C TRP A 64 6.80 3.02 10.43
N ARG A 65 5.68 3.66 10.06
CA ARG A 65 4.77 3.12 9.04
C ARG A 65 5.34 3.26 7.63
N LEU A 66 6.19 4.26 7.38
CA LEU A 66 6.81 4.50 6.08
C LEU A 66 7.94 3.50 5.77
N LEU A 67 8.51 2.87 6.80
CA LEU A 67 9.64 1.93 6.71
C LEU A 67 9.23 0.48 6.41
N LYS A 68 8.09 0.02 6.95
CA LYS A 68 7.73 -1.41 6.97
C LYS A 68 7.44 -2.05 5.61
N ASN A 69 7.39 -1.28 4.52
CA ASN A 69 7.05 -1.83 3.20
C ASN A 69 8.15 -2.70 2.56
N ASN A 70 9.37 -2.82 3.14
CA ASN A 70 10.46 -3.57 2.49
C ASN A 70 10.87 -4.88 3.19
N ASN A 71 10.54 -5.10 4.47
CA ASN A 71 11.24 -6.13 5.28
C ASN A 71 10.46 -7.42 5.54
N ASN A 72 9.19 -7.54 5.13
CA ASN A 72 8.33 -8.65 5.57
C ASN A 72 8.09 -9.78 4.55
N GLU A 73 8.69 -9.77 3.36
CA GLU A 73 8.38 -10.78 2.33
C GLU A 73 9.50 -11.80 2.01
N GLN A 74 10.67 -11.74 2.67
CA GLN A 74 11.77 -12.69 2.36
C GLN A 74 11.73 -14.05 3.08
N SER A 75 10.80 -14.32 4.00
CA SER A 75 10.83 -15.56 4.81
C SER A 75 9.69 -16.56 4.56
N ALA A 76 8.78 -16.35 3.60
CA ALA A 76 7.55 -17.14 3.52
C ALA A 76 7.32 -17.97 2.23
N THR A 77 8.28 -18.08 1.31
CA THR A 77 8.07 -18.86 0.06
C THR A 77 9.32 -19.57 -0.45
N LEU A 78 9.83 -20.55 0.31
CA LEU A 78 10.66 -21.63 -0.25
C LEU A 78 10.34 -22.94 0.48
N SER A 79 9.17 -23.52 0.22
CA SER A 79 8.89 -24.96 0.45
C SER A 79 7.50 -25.36 -0.06
N ILE A 80 7.21 -25.20 -1.37
CA ILE A 80 6.22 -26.08 -2.01
C ILE A 80 6.78 -26.51 -3.37
N THR A 81 7.34 -27.70 -3.31
CA THR A 81 7.86 -28.52 -4.39
C THR A 81 6.77 -28.89 -5.39
N SER A 82 7.17 -28.98 -6.66
CA SER A 82 6.49 -29.51 -7.83
C SER A 82 5.37 -30.53 -7.58
N ASN A 83 4.23 -30.37 -8.28
CA ASN A 83 3.35 -31.50 -8.56
C ASN A 83 2.79 -31.41 -9.99
N ARG A 84 3.41 -32.23 -10.85
CA ARG A 84 2.86 -32.81 -12.08
C ARG A 84 2.25 -34.16 -11.66
N LEU A 85 1.06 -34.51 -12.13
CA LEU A 85 0.38 -35.80 -11.92
C LEU A 85 -0.07 -36.35 -13.29
N PRO A 86 -0.45 -37.64 -13.45
CA PRO A 86 -0.38 -38.78 -12.50
C PRO A 86 0.24 -40.05 -13.13
N GLU A 87 0.44 -41.13 -12.34
CA GLU A 87 0.19 -42.54 -12.71
C GLU A 87 0.35 -43.45 -11.45
N PRO A 88 -0.33 -44.62 -11.39
CA PRO A 88 -0.55 -45.37 -10.15
C PRO A 88 0.29 -46.67 -10.06
N ASP A 89 0.77 -47.05 -8.86
CA ASP A 89 0.66 -48.41 -8.33
C ASP A 89 1.34 -48.63 -6.96
N GLN A 90 0.56 -49.26 -6.07
CA GLN A 90 0.91 -50.30 -5.07
C GLN A 90 1.92 -50.08 -3.91
N GLN A 91 1.32 -50.08 -2.71
CA GLN A 91 1.64 -50.90 -1.52
C GLN A 91 2.75 -50.51 -0.50
N GLN A 92 2.28 -50.43 0.77
CA GLN A 92 2.92 -50.78 2.07
C GLN A 92 3.87 -49.74 2.72
N GLN A 93 3.42 -49.10 3.81
CA GLN A 93 3.71 -49.42 5.23
C GLN A 93 5.18 -49.21 5.64
N HIS A 94 5.47 -48.23 6.50
CA HIS A 94 6.06 -48.40 7.85
C HIS A 94 6.51 -47.05 8.42
N TYR A 95 5.98 -46.65 9.58
CA TYR A 95 6.60 -45.64 10.43
C TYR A 95 7.78 -46.28 11.16
N GLN A 96 8.98 -45.71 11.07
CA GLN A 96 10.04 -46.05 12.02
C GLN A 96 10.89 -44.82 12.36
N SER A 97 10.68 -44.37 13.60
CA SER A 97 11.58 -43.52 14.36
C SER A 97 12.94 -44.21 14.54
N HIS A 98 14.04 -43.50 14.28
CA HIS A 98 15.33 -43.83 14.88
C HIS A 98 16.03 -42.55 15.36
N LEU A 99 16.27 -42.53 16.66
CA LEU A 99 17.03 -41.55 17.43
C LEU A 99 18.53 -41.83 17.30
N SER A 100 19.33 -40.81 17.65
CA SER A 100 20.79 -40.75 17.86
C SER A 100 21.60 -40.38 16.60
N THR A 101 22.40 -39.31 16.62
CA THR A 101 23.67 -39.31 17.35
C THR A 101 24.03 -37.92 17.89
N ILE A 102 24.40 -37.93 19.16
CA ILE A 102 25.13 -36.93 19.93
C ILE A 102 26.42 -36.55 19.18
N ASN A 103 26.75 -35.26 19.13
CA ASN A 103 28.12 -34.77 19.25
C ASN A 103 28.05 -33.33 19.77
N GLU A 104 28.41 -33.22 21.05
CA GLU A 104 28.78 -32.00 21.77
C GLU A 104 30.11 -31.51 21.19
N GLU A 105 30.18 -30.24 20.79
CA GLU A 105 31.40 -29.44 20.96
C GLU A 105 31.00 -28.02 21.36
N ASP A 106 31.44 -27.67 22.57
CA ASP A 106 31.31 -26.40 23.26
C ASP A 106 32.00 -25.25 22.51
N ASN A 107 31.36 -24.08 22.54
CA ASN A 107 32.09 -22.83 22.74
C ASN A 107 31.15 -21.76 23.31
N ASP A 108 31.19 -21.64 24.64
CA ASP A 108 30.70 -20.51 25.41
C ASP A 108 31.39 -19.21 24.97
N HIS A 109 30.60 -18.20 24.57
CA HIS A 109 30.97 -16.79 24.74
C HIS A 109 29.72 -15.98 25.09
N GLU A 110 29.45 -15.92 26.40
CA GLU A 110 28.66 -14.91 27.07
C GLU A 110 29.36 -13.54 26.91
N SER A 111 28.71 -12.56 26.27
CA SER A 111 28.81 -11.09 26.52
C SER A 111 28.45 -10.28 25.27
N THR A 112 27.18 -9.84 25.14
CA THR A 112 26.83 -8.45 24.70
C THR A 112 25.30 -8.27 24.68
N VAL A 113 24.72 -8.07 25.86
CA VAL A 113 23.39 -7.44 26.01
C VAL A 113 23.45 -5.94 25.63
N SER A 114 24.60 -5.42 25.17
CA SER A 114 24.83 -4.01 24.88
C SER A 114 24.61 -3.59 23.40
N ASP A 115 24.38 -4.52 22.47
CA ASP A 115 24.31 -4.21 21.02
C ASP A 115 22.91 -3.84 20.49
N LYS A 116 21.87 -3.82 21.34
CA LYS A 116 20.51 -3.44 20.92
C LYS A 116 20.21 -1.93 20.98
N MET A 117 21.13 -1.11 21.52
CA MET A 117 20.93 0.35 21.61
C MET A 117 21.54 1.15 20.45
N GLN A 118 22.28 0.53 19.52
CA GLN A 118 22.97 1.24 18.43
C GLN A 118 22.43 0.96 17.01
N GLN A 119 21.40 0.12 16.86
CA GLN A 119 20.65 0.00 15.60
C GLN A 119 19.50 1.01 15.52
N GLN A 120 19.77 2.30 15.78
CA GLN A 120 18.82 3.37 15.48
C GLN A 120 19.39 4.42 14.52
N HIS A 121 20.70 4.39 14.23
CA HIS A 121 21.35 5.49 13.51
C HIS A 121 21.47 5.29 11.99
N VAL A 122 21.15 4.10 11.45
CA VAL A 122 21.43 3.79 10.02
C VAL A 122 20.20 3.95 9.11
N GLN A 123 18.99 4.16 9.65
CA GLN A 123 17.75 4.21 8.85
C GLN A 123 17.24 5.63 8.51
N GLU A 124 17.91 6.69 8.96
CA GLU A 124 17.49 8.08 8.67
C GLU A 124 17.43 8.48 7.18
N PRO A 125 18.41 8.12 6.30
CA PRO A 125 18.42 8.67 4.94
C PRO A 125 17.24 8.17 4.09
N ASP A 126 16.91 6.88 4.17
CA ASP A 126 15.82 6.29 3.39
C ASP A 126 14.44 6.78 3.84
N GLN A 127 14.26 7.05 5.13
CA GLN A 127 13.02 7.64 5.67
C GLN A 127 12.80 9.04 5.12
N LYS A 128 13.85 9.85 5.13
CA LYS A 128 13.80 11.23 4.67
C LYS A 128 13.49 11.31 3.17
N ILE A 129 14.06 10.42 2.36
CA ILE A 129 13.78 10.37 0.92
C ILE A 129 12.29 10.05 0.67
N ARG A 130 11.75 9.00 1.31
CA ARG A 130 10.33 8.62 1.16
C ARG A 130 9.37 9.68 1.66
N ALA A 131 9.71 10.34 2.76
CA ALA A 131 8.95 11.46 3.30
C ALA A 131 8.81 12.57 2.24
N VAL A 132 9.91 12.96 1.60
CA VAL A 132 9.93 13.98 0.55
C VAL A 132 9.10 13.55 -0.67
N GLU A 133 9.21 12.29 -1.09
CA GLU A 133 8.39 11.74 -2.20
C GLU A 133 6.88 11.83 -1.90
N ILE A 134 6.47 11.48 -0.68
CA ILE A 134 5.07 11.56 -0.26
C ILE A 134 4.59 13.01 -0.26
N MET A 135 5.38 13.93 0.29
CA MET A 135 5.03 15.35 0.31
C MET A 135 4.91 15.94 -1.09
N ASN A 136 5.83 15.60 -2.00
CA ASN A 136 5.75 16.00 -3.40
C ASN A 136 4.49 15.44 -4.08
N ARG A 137 4.18 14.16 -3.83
CA ARG A 137 2.95 13.53 -4.36
C ARG A 137 1.69 14.23 -3.88
N VAL A 138 1.62 14.63 -2.61
CA VAL A 138 0.47 15.38 -2.08
C VAL A 138 0.39 16.77 -2.71
N ARG A 139 1.52 17.46 -2.84
CA ARG A 139 1.59 18.77 -3.51
C ARG A 139 1.04 18.68 -4.93
N GLU A 140 1.45 17.69 -5.71
CA GLU A 140 0.94 17.46 -7.07
C GLU A 140 -0.58 17.30 -7.11
N LYS A 141 -1.17 16.55 -6.15
CA LYS A 141 -2.63 16.39 -6.05
C LYS A 141 -3.33 17.72 -5.76
N LEU A 142 -2.74 18.55 -4.91
CA LEU A 142 -3.28 19.88 -4.54
C LEU A 142 -3.03 20.95 -5.61
N THR A 143 -2.19 20.69 -6.61
CA THR A 143 -1.94 21.61 -7.73
C THR A 143 -2.55 21.15 -9.06
N GLY A 144 -3.05 19.92 -9.14
CA GLY A 144 -3.57 19.33 -10.39
C GLY A 144 -2.48 18.78 -11.32
N ASN A 145 -1.31 18.43 -10.79
CA ASN A 145 -0.19 17.86 -11.55
C ASN A 145 -0.08 16.33 -11.39
N ASP A 146 -1.14 15.67 -10.92
CA ASP A 146 -1.14 14.27 -10.49
C ASP A 146 -1.36 13.24 -11.61
N PHE A 147 -1.54 13.69 -12.85
CA PHE A 147 -1.90 12.84 -14.01
C PHE A 147 -0.79 12.70 -15.07
N HIS A 148 0.47 13.03 -14.74
CA HIS A 148 1.61 13.00 -15.69
C HIS A 148 1.32 13.74 -17.01
N ARG A 149 0.61 14.87 -16.92
CA ARG A 149 0.34 15.75 -18.06
C ARG A 149 1.32 16.91 -18.05
N GLU A 150 1.58 17.48 -19.23
CA GLU A 150 2.47 18.64 -19.37
C GLU A 150 1.93 19.89 -18.65
N GLN A 151 0.61 20.00 -18.50
CA GLN A 151 -0.04 21.15 -17.87
C GLN A 151 -0.89 20.72 -16.67
N PRO A 152 -0.96 21.56 -15.62
CA PRO A 152 -1.87 21.35 -14.50
C PRO A 152 -3.32 21.29 -14.97
N VAL A 153 -4.08 20.33 -14.45
CA VAL A 153 -5.53 20.24 -14.71
C VAL A 153 -6.30 21.17 -13.78
N ASP A 154 -7.35 21.78 -14.31
CA ASP A 154 -8.33 22.53 -13.54
C ASP A 154 -9.17 21.59 -12.64
N ILE A 155 -9.94 22.18 -11.72
CA ILE A 155 -10.67 21.42 -10.70
C ILE A 155 -11.72 20.49 -11.30
N PRO A 156 -12.63 20.95 -12.19
CA PRO A 156 -13.62 20.06 -12.82
C PRO A 156 -12.98 18.87 -13.55
N THR A 157 -11.94 19.13 -14.34
CA THR A 157 -11.22 18.07 -15.06
C THR A 157 -10.54 17.09 -14.10
N GLN A 158 -9.91 17.58 -13.03
CA GLN A 158 -9.30 16.69 -12.03
C GLN A 158 -10.34 15.78 -11.39
N VAL A 159 -11.49 16.33 -11.00
CA VAL A 159 -12.59 15.57 -10.39
C VAL A 159 -13.10 14.52 -11.38
N GLU A 160 -13.30 14.88 -12.65
CA GLU A 160 -13.71 13.94 -13.69
C GLU A 160 -12.72 12.78 -13.85
N LEU A 161 -11.42 13.07 -13.97
CA LEU A 161 -10.39 12.04 -14.12
C LEU A 161 -10.32 11.11 -12.89
N LEU A 162 -10.49 11.65 -11.69
CA LEU A 162 -10.52 10.85 -10.46
C LEU A 162 -11.76 9.94 -10.40
N ILE A 163 -12.93 10.44 -10.79
CA ILE A 163 -14.17 9.67 -10.85
C ILE A 163 -14.03 8.55 -11.89
N GLN A 164 -13.50 8.84 -13.07
CA GLN A 164 -13.23 7.84 -14.11
C GLN A 164 -12.27 6.77 -13.60
N GLN A 165 -11.19 7.16 -12.91
CA GLN A 165 -10.24 6.20 -12.35
C GLN A 165 -10.89 5.32 -11.27
N ALA A 166 -11.76 5.89 -10.43
CA ALA A 166 -12.46 5.18 -9.36
C ALA A 166 -13.55 4.22 -9.86
N THR A 167 -14.15 4.50 -11.02
CA THR A 167 -15.22 3.70 -11.62
C THR A 167 -14.73 2.77 -12.73
N CYS A 168 -13.45 2.83 -13.10
CA CYS A 168 -12.87 2.02 -14.16
C CYS A 168 -12.90 0.52 -13.80
N HIS A 169 -13.56 -0.27 -14.65
CA HIS A 169 -13.69 -1.72 -14.48
C HIS A 169 -12.33 -2.44 -14.46
N GLU A 170 -11.36 -1.97 -15.25
CA GLU A 170 -9.99 -2.53 -15.27
C GLU A 170 -9.25 -2.29 -13.95
N ASN A 171 -9.48 -1.15 -13.30
CA ASN A 171 -8.89 -0.86 -12.00
C ASN A 171 -9.61 -1.65 -10.90
N LEU A 172 -10.93 -1.73 -10.96
CA LEU A 172 -11.76 -2.40 -9.96
C LEU A 172 -11.55 -3.92 -9.96
N CYS A 173 -11.41 -4.55 -11.14
CA CYS A 173 -11.25 -6.01 -11.23
C CYS A 173 -9.91 -6.53 -10.67
N GLN A 174 -8.90 -5.66 -10.57
CA GLN A 174 -7.59 -5.98 -9.98
C GLN A 174 -7.58 -5.90 -8.45
N LEU A 175 -8.64 -5.35 -7.84
CA LEU A 175 -8.71 -5.19 -6.39
C LEU A 175 -8.91 -6.54 -5.71
N TYR A 176 -8.37 -6.63 -4.49
CA TYR A 176 -8.55 -7.81 -3.64
C TYR A 176 -10.03 -8.12 -3.42
N ILE A 177 -10.42 -9.40 -3.38
CA ILE A 177 -11.83 -9.83 -3.31
C ILE A 177 -12.57 -9.26 -2.09
N GLY A 178 -11.91 -9.14 -0.93
CA GLY A 178 -12.49 -8.55 0.27
C GLY A 178 -12.76 -7.05 0.17
N TRP A 179 -12.27 -6.40 -0.90
CA TRP A 179 -12.65 -5.04 -1.22
C TRP A 179 -14.08 -4.96 -1.79
N CYS A 180 -14.63 -6.08 -2.28
CA CYS A 180 -15.93 -6.19 -2.93
C CYS A 180 -16.10 -5.25 -4.14
N PRO A 181 -15.23 -5.34 -5.17
CA PRO A 181 -15.27 -4.43 -6.33
C PRO A 181 -16.51 -4.59 -7.21
N PHE A 182 -17.20 -5.73 -7.09
CA PHE A 182 -18.36 -6.10 -7.88
C PHE A 182 -19.69 -5.59 -7.31
N TRP A 183 -19.67 -4.87 -6.18
CA TRP A 183 -20.85 -4.23 -5.59
C TRP A 183 -21.28 -3.03 -6.45
#